data_AF-A0A6J1GQV1-F1
#
_entry.id   AF-A0A6J1GQV1-F1
#
_cell.length_a   1.000
_cell.length_b   1.000
_cell.length_c   1.000
_cell.angle_alpha   90.00
_cell.angle_beta   90.00
_cell.angle_gamma   90.00
#
_symmetry.space_group_name_H-M   'P 1'
#
loop_
_entity.id
_entity.type
_entity.pdbx_description
1 polymer ?
#
loop_
_entity_poly.entity_id
_entity_poly.type
_entity_poly.pdbx_seq_one_letter_code
_entity_poly.pdbx_strand_id
1 'polypeptide(L)'
;MGVDLRQVLAGILTLTMFVMLGHMIKRDHFDSVQEKFPGPTKDVAKVTPVRSLNKKGAIPWKNDVQELKQCWSKPESDEGRQSKGYVTFSLTDGPEYHVSQIADAVVVARYLGATLVVPDIRGKELGDKWSFGDIYDVKKFIESLDGVVKVVKTLPSEISPRKLSVIKVPNRVTEDYILEHVEKVFKKSGSIRLATYFPSVNMKKSTTSSDGDSVPCLAMFGTLELQPEINEVIESMVERLKTLSRKSNGQFIAVDLRIEMLGENGCQEASGSKSCYTAQEIALFLRKIGFNKDATIYLTQPRWENSLDDLKDLFPKTYTKESIMPADKKAKFLNAESSEYEKVIDFYVCSQSDIFVPAISGLFYSNVAGKRIGLGKNQILVPATIRESTASASNFISSYITKKNHLAYSCFC
;
A
#
# COMPACT_ATOMS: atom_id res chain seq x y z
N MET A 1 -48.47 -36.83 39.27
CA MET A 1 -47.25 -36.14 38.79
C MET A 1 -47.40 -34.66 39.11
N GLY A 2 -46.96 -34.24 40.29
CA GLY A 2 -46.97 -32.83 40.68
C GLY A 2 -45.64 -32.21 40.28
N VAL A 3 -45.66 -31.13 39.51
CA VAL A 3 -44.46 -30.38 39.15
C VAL A 3 -43.95 -29.68 40.41
N ASP A 4 -42.67 -29.89 40.75
CA ASP A 4 -42.04 -29.26 41.90
C ASP A 4 -42.02 -27.74 41.71
N LEU A 5 -42.70 -27.03 42.61
CA LEU A 5 -42.84 -25.57 42.58
C LEU A 5 -41.47 -24.87 42.54
N ARG A 6 -40.42 -25.51 43.08
CA ARG A 6 -39.04 -24.99 43.06
C ARG A 6 -38.42 -25.04 41.66
N GLN A 7 -38.71 -26.08 40.87
CA GLN A 7 -38.26 -26.15 39.47
C GLN A 7 -38.98 -25.13 38.59
N VAL A 8 -40.26 -24.87 38.85
CA VAL A 8 -41.02 -23.82 38.15
C VAL A 8 -40.45 -22.44 38.49
N LEU A 9 -40.15 -22.17 39.75
CA LEU A 9 -39.52 -20.91 40.18
C LEU A 9 -38.12 -20.73 39.58
N ALA A 10 -37.30 -21.78 39.52
CA ALA A 10 -35.99 -21.72 38.87
C ALA A 10 -36.12 -21.45 37.35
N GLY A 11 -37.09 -22.08 36.68
CA GLY A 11 -37.40 -21.83 35.27
C GLY A 11 -37.84 -20.38 35.01
N ILE A 12 -38.69 -19.82 35.88
CA ILE A 12 -39.13 -18.42 35.76
C ILE A 12 -37.95 -17.46 36.02
N LEU A 13 -37.12 -17.71 37.03
CA LEU A 13 -35.96 -16.86 37.32
C LEU A 13 -34.95 -16.84 36.17
N THR A 14 -34.63 -18.01 35.60
CA THR A 14 -33.73 -18.09 34.43
C THR A 14 -34.32 -17.36 33.21
N LEU A 15 -35.63 -17.53 32.94
CA LEU A 15 -36.30 -16.82 31.85
C LEU A 15 -36.29 -15.30 32.06
N THR A 16 -36.53 -14.82 33.29
CA THR A 16 -36.45 -13.38 33.61
C THR A 16 -35.04 -12.83 33.46
N MET A 17 -34.01 -13.62 33.81
CA MET A 17 -32.61 -13.23 33.60
C MET A 17 -32.27 -13.11 32.10
N PHE A 18 -32.74 -14.04 31.27
CA PHE A 18 -32.57 -13.96 29.81
C PHE A 18 -33.37 -12.82 29.17
N VAL A 19 -34.57 -12.51 29.68
CA VAL A 19 -35.35 -11.35 29.24
C VAL A 19 -34.67 -10.04 29.65
N MET A 20 -34.09 -9.96 30.85
CA MET A 20 -33.30 -8.81 31.31
C MET A 20 -32.03 -8.61 30.47
N LEU A 21 -31.28 -9.69 30.17
CA LEU A 21 -30.12 -9.65 29.26
C LEU A 21 -30.52 -9.27 27.83
N GLY A 22 -31.64 -9.80 27.32
CA GLY A 22 -32.20 -9.40 26.03
C GLY A 22 -32.64 -7.93 26.01
N HIS A 23 -33.13 -7.39 27.13
CA HIS A 23 -33.51 -5.99 27.26
C HIS A 23 -32.30 -5.05 27.42
N MET A 24 -31.15 -5.55 27.90
CA MET A 24 -29.88 -4.82 27.90
C MET A 24 -29.26 -4.76 26.50
N ILE A 25 -29.30 -5.87 25.75
CA ILE A 25 -28.77 -5.92 24.36
C ILE A 25 -29.63 -5.09 23.38
N LYS A 26 -30.93 -4.91 23.66
CA LYS A 26 -31.84 -4.13 22.83
C LYS A 26 -31.86 -2.62 23.15
N ARG A 27 -31.14 -2.17 24.19
CA ARG A 27 -31.13 -0.76 24.64
C ARG A 27 -29.96 0.09 24.12
N ASP A 28 -29.02 -0.49 23.38
CA ASP A 28 -27.89 0.26 22.77
C ASP A 28 -28.13 0.73 21.32
N HIS A 29 -29.38 0.65 20.83
CA HIS A 29 -29.72 1.24 19.54
C HIS A 29 -31.07 1.97 19.57
N PHE A 30 -30.97 3.30 19.47
CA PHE A 30 -32.02 4.30 19.25
C PHE A 30 -32.99 4.55 20.41
N ASP A 31 -32.72 5.61 21.17
CA ASP A 31 -33.73 6.65 21.44
C ASP A 31 -33.05 8.00 21.72
N SER A 32 -33.53 9.03 21.03
CA SER A 32 -33.07 10.41 21.13
C SER A 32 -33.54 11.04 22.45
N VAL A 33 -32.62 11.38 23.35
CA VAL A 33 -32.93 12.23 24.51
C VAL A 33 -32.29 13.59 24.30
N GLN A 34 -33.16 14.58 24.16
CA GLN A 34 -32.85 16.00 24.09
C GLN A 34 -32.79 16.52 25.54
N GLU A 35 -31.59 16.78 26.07
CA GLU A 35 -31.42 17.55 27.31
C GLU A 35 -30.68 18.87 27.04
N LYS A 36 -31.35 19.96 27.44
CA LYS A 36 -30.81 21.32 27.56
C LYS A 36 -30.24 21.48 28.97
N PHE A 37 -29.03 22.02 29.11
CA PHE A 37 -28.57 22.83 30.26
C PHE A 37 -27.33 23.67 29.86
N PRO A 38 -26.93 24.72 30.62
CA PRO A 38 -26.63 26.04 30.06
C PRO A 38 -25.14 26.48 30.18
N GLY A 39 -24.60 27.06 29.10
CA GLY A 39 -23.48 28.04 29.05
C GLY A 39 -22.09 27.64 29.59
N PRO A 40 -21.00 28.39 29.29
CA PRO A 40 -20.90 29.61 28.48
C PRO A 40 -20.12 29.44 27.17
N THR A 41 -20.38 30.38 26.28
CA THR A 41 -19.83 30.58 24.94
C THR A 41 -18.31 30.66 24.87
N LYS A 42 -17.70 29.82 24.03
CA LYS A 42 -16.45 30.15 23.33
C LYS A 42 -16.75 30.11 21.82
N ASP A 43 -16.44 31.21 21.15
CA ASP A 43 -16.74 31.47 19.75
C ASP A 43 -16.22 30.37 18.83
N VAL A 44 -17.12 29.51 18.38
CA VAL A 44 -16.94 28.67 17.19
C VAL A 44 -17.62 29.41 16.05
N ALA A 45 -16.82 29.84 15.08
CA ALA A 45 -17.29 30.44 13.84
C ALA A 45 -18.39 29.57 13.21
N LYS A 46 -19.55 30.18 12.97
CA LYS A 46 -20.72 29.57 12.30
C LYS A 46 -20.29 28.88 11.01
N VAL A 47 -20.34 27.54 10.99
CA VAL A 47 -20.31 26.75 9.77
C VAL A 47 -21.70 26.84 9.15
N THR A 48 -21.83 27.63 8.08
CA THR A 48 -23.03 27.75 7.25
C THR A 48 -23.37 26.39 6.61
N PRO A 49 -24.65 26.00 6.49
CA PRO A 49 -25.00 24.75 5.83
C PRO A 49 -24.70 24.88 4.33
N VAL A 50 -23.74 24.08 3.85
CA VAL A 50 -23.42 24.00 2.42
C VAL A 50 -24.61 23.36 1.71
N ARG A 51 -25.31 24.17 0.91
CA ARG A 51 -26.35 23.75 -0.04
C ARG A 51 -25.82 22.61 -0.90
N SER A 52 -26.59 21.52 -1.00
CA SER A 52 -26.43 20.44 -1.97
C SER A 52 -26.14 21.00 -3.36
N LEU A 53 -24.93 20.75 -3.87
CA LEU A 53 -24.49 21.18 -5.20
C LEU A 53 -25.12 20.29 -6.28
N ASN A 54 -25.87 20.93 -7.18
CA ASN A 54 -26.39 20.30 -8.39
C ASN A 54 -25.25 20.06 -9.40
N LYS A 55 -25.26 18.86 -9.98
CA LYS A 55 -24.38 18.30 -11.03
C LYS A 55 -23.83 19.34 -12.04
N LYS A 56 -22.49 19.52 -12.06
CA LYS A 56 -21.62 19.64 -13.26
C LYS A 56 -20.14 19.72 -12.83
N GLY A 57 -19.41 18.61 -12.98
CA GLY A 57 -17.97 18.47 -12.69
C GLY A 57 -17.62 17.08 -12.12
N ALA A 58 -17.63 16.02 -12.94
CA ALA A 58 -17.63 14.63 -12.46
C ALA A 58 -16.25 14.09 -12.01
N ILE A 59 -16.19 13.55 -10.77
CA ILE A 59 -15.81 12.14 -10.44
C ILE A 59 -16.49 11.74 -9.12
N PRO A 60 -17.47 10.83 -9.14
CA PRO A 60 -17.75 10.00 -7.95
C PRO A 60 -17.25 8.57 -8.12
N TRP A 61 -17.32 8.02 -9.33
CA TRP A 61 -16.79 6.69 -9.66
C TRP A 61 -16.56 6.63 -11.18
N LYS A 62 -15.39 7.06 -11.64
CA LYS A 62 -15.07 6.99 -13.08
C LYS A 62 -14.51 5.61 -13.38
N ASN A 63 -14.93 5.02 -14.50
CA ASN A 63 -14.48 3.69 -14.92
C ASN A 63 -12.96 3.67 -15.11
N ASP A 64 -12.36 2.54 -14.76
CA ASP A 64 -10.96 2.24 -15.03
C ASP A 64 -10.68 2.38 -16.53
N VAL A 65 -9.47 2.83 -16.87
CA VAL A 65 -9.02 2.89 -18.26
C VAL A 65 -8.63 1.48 -18.67
N GLN A 66 -8.64 1.18 -19.98
CA GLN A 66 -8.16 -0.10 -20.49
C GLN A 66 -6.82 -0.48 -19.87
N GLU A 67 -6.75 -1.71 -19.36
CA GLU A 67 -5.53 -2.31 -18.82
C GLU A 67 -4.43 -2.20 -19.87
N LEU A 68 -3.32 -1.59 -19.47
CA LEU A 68 -2.17 -1.45 -20.35
C LEU A 68 -1.45 -2.80 -20.40
N LYS A 69 -1.05 -3.23 -21.59
CA LYS A 69 -0.25 -4.44 -21.76
C LYS A 69 1.19 -4.15 -21.35
N GLN A 70 1.89 -5.21 -21.03
CA GLN A 70 3.31 -5.16 -20.73
C GLN A 70 4.08 -4.94 -22.05
N CYS A 71 4.97 -3.95 -22.09
CA CYS A 71 5.77 -3.65 -23.29
C CYS A 71 7.17 -4.26 -23.27
N TRP A 72 7.59 -4.82 -22.13
CA TRP A 72 8.91 -5.41 -22.02
C TRP A 72 8.90 -6.82 -22.61
N SER A 73 9.87 -7.11 -23.47
CA SER A 73 10.19 -8.47 -23.89
C SER A 73 11.25 -9.06 -22.97
N LYS A 74 11.22 -10.39 -22.79
CA LYS A 74 12.41 -11.06 -22.26
C LYS A 74 13.56 -10.80 -23.24
N PRO A 75 14.69 -10.25 -22.78
CA PRO A 75 15.84 -10.06 -23.65
C PRO A 75 16.36 -11.42 -24.16
N GLU A 76 17.18 -11.41 -25.21
CA GLU A 76 17.84 -12.63 -25.70
C GLU A 76 18.56 -13.36 -24.57
N SER A 77 18.34 -14.68 -24.51
CA SER A 77 18.93 -15.56 -23.50
C SER A 77 20.44 -15.57 -23.67
N ASP A 78 21.17 -15.35 -22.59
CA ASP A 78 22.63 -15.51 -22.54
C ASP A 78 23.00 -16.95 -22.12
N GLU A 79 22.25 -17.92 -22.66
CA GLU A 79 22.41 -19.34 -22.39
C GLU A 79 23.80 -19.81 -22.81
N GLY A 80 24.60 -20.21 -21.83
CA GLY A 80 25.97 -20.69 -22.04
C GLY A 80 27.08 -19.79 -21.49
N ARG A 81 26.80 -18.55 -21.06
CA ARG A 81 27.79 -17.77 -20.32
C ARG A 81 27.94 -18.29 -18.89
N GLN A 82 29.16 -18.69 -18.55
CA GLN A 82 29.51 -19.06 -17.17
C GLN A 82 29.41 -17.82 -16.27
N SER A 83 28.60 -17.90 -15.21
CA SER A 83 28.41 -16.77 -14.29
C SER A 83 29.72 -16.40 -13.60
N LYS A 84 30.06 -15.11 -13.58
CA LYS A 84 31.36 -14.62 -13.07
C LYS A 84 31.39 -14.37 -11.56
N GLY A 85 30.39 -14.82 -10.81
CA GLY A 85 30.25 -14.47 -9.40
C GLY A 85 28.83 -14.44 -8.87
N TYR A 86 28.66 -13.84 -7.68
CA TYR A 86 27.37 -13.70 -7.01
C TYR A 86 27.07 -12.26 -6.60
N VAL A 87 25.83 -11.84 -6.79
CA VAL A 87 25.27 -10.59 -6.26
C VAL A 87 24.25 -10.96 -5.18
N THR A 88 24.46 -10.43 -3.97
CA THR A 88 23.56 -10.59 -2.83
C THR A 88 23.00 -9.24 -2.40
N PHE A 89 21.82 -9.23 -1.79
CA PHE A 89 21.20 -8.01 -1.25
C PHE A 89 20.16 -8.39 -0.18
N SER A 90 19.63 -7.39 0.52
CA SER A 90 18.44 -7.55 1.38
C SER A 90 17.37 -6.58 0.91
N LEU A 91 16.12 -7.01 1.09
CA LEU A 91 14.96 -6.15 1.02
C LEU A 91 14.78 -5.45 2.38
N THR A 92 14.40 -4.18 2.36
CA THR A 92 14.21 -3.37 3.57
C THR A 92 12.95 -2.52 3.47
N ASP A 93 12.49 -2.05 4.62
CA ASP A 93 11.44 -1.06 4.80
C ASP A 93 10.04 -1.57 4.45
N GLY A 94 9.73 -1.86 3.18
CA GLY A 94 8.39 -2.26 2.77
C GLY A 94 8.29 -2.57 1.28
N PRO A 95 7.13 -3.09 0.82
CA PRO A 95 6.93 -3.53 -0.56
C PRO A 95 7.21 -2.46 -1.62
N GLU A 96 7.00 -1.17 -1.30
CA GLU A 96 7.34 -0.04 -2.18
C GLU A 96 8.85 0.12 -2.42
N TYR A 97 9.68 -0.32 -1.47
CA TYR A 97 11.14 -0.37 -1.60
C TYR A 97 11.58 -1.67 -2.25
N HIS A 98 10.91 -2.79 -1.93
CA HIS A 98 11.27 -4.11 -2.44
C HIS A 98 11.27 -4.17 -3.97
N VAL A 99 10.23 -3.63 -4.62
CA VAL A 99 10.11 -3.58 -6.09
C VAL A 99 11.30 -2.85 -6.73
N SER A 100 11.77 -1.79 -6.07
CA SER A 100 12.88 -0.95 -6.54
C SER A 100 14.23 -1.62 -6.30
N GLN A 101 14.45 -2.18 -5.11
CA GLN A 101 15.68 -2.89 -4.73
C GLN A 101 15.94 -4.10 -5.63
N ILE A 102 14.88 -4.84 -5.97
CA ILE A 102 14.98 -5.97 -6.92
C ILE A 102 15.34 -5.48 -8.30
N ALA A 103 14.69 -4.42 -8.79
CA ALA A 103 15.01 -3.86 -10.11
C ALA A 103 16.49 -3.48 -10.21
N ASP A 104 17.01 -2.76 -9.22
CA ASP A 104 18.42 -2.37 -9.18
C ASP A 104 19.35 -3.58 -9.11
N ALA A 105 19.04 -4.57 -8.27
CA ALA A 105 19.86 -5.77 -8.12
C ALA A 105 19.89 -6.63 -9.39
N VAL A 106 18.77 -6.77 -10.09
CA VAL A 106 18.68 -7.51 -11.36
C VAL A 106 19.48 -6.80 -12.45
N VAL A 107 19.38 -5.47 -12.56
CA VAL A 107 20.16 -4.68 -13.53
C VAL A 107 21.66 -4.84 -13.27
N VAL A 108 22.10 -4.71 -12.02
CA VAL A 108 23.51 -4.90 -11.63
C VAL A 108 23.98 -6.32 -11.93
N ALA A 109 23.21 -7.34 -11.54
CA ALA A 109 23.60 -8.73 -11.75
C ALA A 109 23.69 -9.08 -13.25
N ARG A 110 22.76 -8.58 -14.06
CA ARG A 110 22.79 -8.74 -15.52
C ARG A 110 24.02 -8.08 -16.13
N TYR A 111 24.27 -6.83 -15.79
CA TYR A 111 25.42 -6.08 -16.32
C TYR A 111 26.74 -6.79 -16.02
N LEU A 112 26.89 -7.34 -14.82
CA LEU A 112 28.10 -8.03 -14.37
C LEU A 112 28.22 -9.48 -14.87
N GLY A 113 27.16 -10.06 -15.46
CA GLY A 113 27.08 -11.49 -15.74
C GLY A 113 27.15 -12.35 -14.48
N ALA A 114 26.60 -11.85 -13.37
CA ALA A 114 26.63 -12.49 -12.07
C ALA A 114 25.37 -13.33 -11.81
N THR A 115 25.48 -14.32 -10.93
CA THR A 115 24.33 -15.04 -10.39
C THR A 115 23.68 -14.21 -9.28
N LEU A 116 22.38 -13.97 -9.36
CA LEU A 116 21.61 -13.30 -8.31
C LEU A 116 21.23 -14.32 -7.22
N VAL A 117 21.40 -13.95 -5.96
CA VAL A 117 20.94 -14.75 -4.82
C VAL A 117 19.59 -14.22 -4.35
N VAL A 118 18.63 -15.10 -4.11
CA VAL A 118 17.33 -14.76 -3.50
C VAL A 118 17.59 -13.98 -2.19
N PRO A 119 17.04 -12.76 -2.04
CA PRO A 119 17.35 -11.92 -0.88
C PRO A 119 16.65 -12.44 0.38
N ASP A 120 17.05 -11.92 1.53
CA ASP A 120 16.25 -11.91 2.74
C ASP A 120 15.50 -10.58 2.88
N ILE A 121 14.49 -10.53 3.74
CA ILE A 121 13.80 -9.28 4.11
C ILE A 121 14.22 -8.91 5.53
N ARG A 122 14.63 -7.67 5.74
CA ARG A 122 14.99 -7.14 7.06
C ARG A 122 13.82 -6.35 7.62
N GLY A 123 13.39 -6.73 8.82
CA GLY A 123 12.31 -6.04 9.53
C GLY A 123 12.75 -4.69 10.10
N LYS A 124 11.82 -4.03 10.80
CA LYS A 124 12.02 -2.72 11.41
C LYS A 124 13.00 -2.79 12.61
N GLU A 125 12.96 -3.87 13.39
CA GLU A 125 13.83 -4.02 14.56
C GLU A 125 15.18 -4.66 14.21
N LEU A 126 16.20 -4.32 14.99
CA LEU A 126 17.54 -4.86 14.80
C LEU A 126 17.55 -6.37 15.09
N GLY A 127 17.76 -7.15 14.05
CA GLY A 127 17.79 -8.62 14.13
C GLY A 127 16.56 -9.29 13.55
N ASP A 128 15.48 -8.53 13.29
CA ASP A 128 14.31 -9.04 12.59
C ASP A 128 14.67 -9.43 11.17
N LYS A 129 14.52 -10.72 10.89
CA LYS A 129 14.86 -11.30 9.60
C LYS A 129 13.74 -12.21 9.15
N TRP A 130 13.25 -11.92 7.96
CA TRP A 130 12.22 -12.66 7.26
C TRP A 130 12.84 -13.35 6.05
N SER A 131 12.33 -14.54 5.74
CA SER A 131 12.61 -15.20 4.48
C SER A 131 11.86 -14.49 3.36
N PHE A 132 12.45 -14.40 2.17
CA PHE A 132 11.72 -13.96 0.98
C PHE A 132 10.45 -14.78 0.76
N GLY A 133 10.53 -16.08 1.04
CA GLY A 133 9.42 -17.02 0.93
C GLY A 133 8.28 -16.79 1.93
N ASP A 134 8.48 -15.97 2.96
CA ASP A 134 7.41 -15.64 3.91
C ASP A 134 6.41 -14.65 3.30
N ILE A 135 6.83 -13.88 2.29
CA ILE A 135 6.02 -12.85 1.62
C ILE A 135 5.79 -13.16 0.14
N TYR A 136 6.84 -13.54 -0.57
CA TYR A 136 6.84 -13.67 -2.03
C TYR A 136 7.03 -15.13 -2.47
N ASP A 137 6.46 -15.46 -3.63
CA ASP A 137 6.64 -16.75 -4.26
C ASP A 137 8.05 -16.88 -4.85
N VAL A 138 8.92 -17.63 -4.17
CA VAL A 138 10.31 -17.87 -4.57
C VAL A 138 10.39 -18.54 -5.94
N LYS A 139 9.46 -19.44 -6.26
CA LYS A 139 9.48 -20.19 -7.52
C LYS A 139 9.17 -19.25 -8.68
N LYS A 140 8.09 -18.47 -8.56
CA LYS A 140 7.71 -17.50 -9.60
C LYS A 140 8.76 -16.40 -9.76
N PHE A 141 9.40 -15.96 -8.68
CA PHE A 141 10.53 -15.04 -8.75
C PHE A 141 11.67 -15.59 -9.63
N ILE A 142 12.09 -16.83 -9.40
CA ILE A 142 13.15 -17.48 -10.20
C ILE A 142 12.72 -17.65 -11.66
N GLU A 143 11.50 -18.14 -11.91
CA GLU A 143 10.96 -18.36 -13.26
C GLU A 143 10.80 -17.06 -14.07
N SER A 144 10.43 -15.96 -13.40
CA SER A 144 10.28 -14.64 -14.03
C SER A 144 11.60 -14.10 -14.59
N LEU A 145 12.72 -14.46 -13.96
CA LEU A 145 14.08 -14.02 -14.32
C LEU A 145 14.84 -15.02 -15.19
N ASP A 146 14.22 -16.16 -15.53
CA ASP A 146 14.80 -17.13 -16.44
C ASP A 146 15.07 -16.53 -17.83
N GLY A 147 16.28 -16.76 -18.36
CA GLY A 147 16.84 -16.11 -19.55
C GLY A 147 17.37 -14.68 -19.32
N VAL A 148 17.13 -14.07 -18.14
CA VAL A 148 17.52 -12.69 -17.85
C VAL A 148 18.74 -12.62 -16.95
N VAL A 149 18.69 -13.31 -15.81
CA VAL A 149 19.79 -13.47 -14.85
C VAL A 149 19.62 -14.83 -14.18
N LYS A 150 20.72 -15.57 -14.01
CA LYS A 150 20.70 -16.82 -13.24
C LYS A 150 20.39 -16.52 -11.77
N VAL A 151 19.40 -17.19 -11.19
CA VAL A 151 19.01 -17.01 -9.78
C VAL A 151 19.27 -18.29 -8.98
N VAL A 152 19.83 -18.17 -7.77
CA VAL A 152 19.99 -19.27 -6.81
C VAL A 152 19.35 -18.93 -5.47
N LYS A 153 18.83 -19.94 -4.76
CA LYS A 153 18.14 -19.75 -3.47
C LYS A 153 19.09 -19.34 -2.35
N THR A 154 20.30 -19.88 -2.34
CA THR A 154 21.28 -19.65 -1.26
C THR A 154 22.65 -19.40 -1.87
N LEU A 155 23.43 -18.56 -1.19
CA LEU A 155 24.84 -18.38 -1.52
C LEU A 155 25.60 -19.70 -1.27
N PRO A 156 26.55 -20.10 -2.13
CA PRO A 156 27.36 -21.29 -1.92
C PRO A 156 28.11 -21.26 -0.58
N SER A 157 28.28 -22.43 0.04
CA SER A 157 28.92 -22.60 1.35
C SER A 157 30.35 -22.05 1.43
N GLU A 158 31.03 -22.00 0.30
CA GLU A 158 32.42 -21.56 0.19
C GLU A 158 32.54 -20.03 0.34
N ILE A 159 31.44 -19.31 0.13
CA ILE A 159 31.41 -17.85 0.16
C ILE A 159 30.77 -17.37 1.46
N SER A 160 31.58 -16.75 2.32
CA SER A 160 31.07 -16.21 3.59
C SER A 160 30.36 -14.86 3.38
N PRO A 161 29.07 -14.72 3.76
CA PRO A 161 28.33 -13.46 3.60
C PRO A 161 28.97 -12.27 4.35
N ARG A 162 29.67 -12.54 5.46
CA ARG A 162 30.34 -11.52 6.29
C ARG A 162 31.60 -10.95 5.62
N LYS A 163 32.15 -11.63 4.62
CA LYS A 163 33.36 -11.22 3.90
C LYS A 163 33.05 -10.47 2.60
N LEU A 164 31.77 -10.39 2.21
CA LEU A 164 31.37 -9.70 0.99
C LEU A 164 31.56 -8.19 1.12
N SER A 165 32.16 -7.58 0.10
CA SER A 165 32.21 -6.12 0.00
C SER A 165 30.81 -5.56 -0.18
N VAL A 166 30.40 -4.67 0.73
CA VAL A 166 29.11 -3.97 0.64
C VAL A 166 29.27 -2.75 -0.25
N ILE A 167 28.47 -2.67 -1.32
CA ILE A 167 28.48 -1.57 -2.28
C ILE A 167 27.13 -0.87 -2.21
N LYS A 168 27.14 0.44 -2.00
CA LYS A 168 25.93 1.26 -2.04
C LYS A 168 25.60 1.59 -3.50
N VAL A 169 24.35 1.40 -3.89
CA VAL A 169 23.87 1.75 -5.24
C VAL A 169 22.64 2.66 -5.14
N PRO A 170 22.53 3.70 -5.98
CA PRO A 170 21.34 4.52 -6.01
C PRO A 170 20.17 3.72 -6.55
N ASN A 171 18.97 4.05 -6.10
CA ASN A 171 17.77 3.58 -6.78
C ASN A 171 17.73 4.11 -8.22
N ARG A 172 17.33 3.23 -9.15
CA ARG A 172 17.42 3.43 -10.61
C ARG A 172 18.86 3.58 -11.06
N VAL A 173 19.66 2.60 -10.66
CA VAL A 173 21.07 2.51 -11.02
C VAL A 173 21.25 2.54 -12.54
N THR A 174 22.22 3.32 -13.01
CA THR A 174 22.57 3.43 -14.44
C THR A 174 23.76 2.55 -14.78
N GLU A 175 23.89 2.17 -16.04
CA GLU A 175 25.06 1.41 -16.51
C GLU A 175 26.39 2.13 -16.21
N ASP A 176 26.44 3.45 -16.43
CA ASP A 176 27.61 4.27 -16.11
C ASP A 176 27.99 4.18 -14.62
N TYR A 177 27.00 4.19 -13.73
CA TYR A 177 27.24 4.04 -12.30
C TYR A 177 27.85 2.66 -11.99
N ILE A 178 27.33 1.61 -12.63
CA ILE A 178 27.82 0.23 -12.46
C ILE A 178 29.27 0.12 -12.94
N LEU A 179 29.57 0.64 -14.14
CA LEU A 179 30.91 0.62 -14.72
C LEU A 179 31.93 1.34 -13.83
N GLU A 180 31.57 2.54 -13.35
CA GLU A 180 32.47 3.38 -12.58
C GLU A 180 32.70 2.88 -11.15
N HIS A 181 31.63 2.45 -10.46
CA HIS A 181 31.65 2.22 -9.02
C HIS A 181 31.55 0.74 -8.61
N VAL A 182 30.93 -0.12 -9.41
CA VAL A 182 30.60 -1.50 -9.02
C VAL A 182 31.53 -2.52 -9.70
N GLU A 183 31.78 -2.36 -11.00
CA GLU A 183 32.44 -3.37 -11.83
C GLU A 183 33.86 -3.70 -11.35
N LYS A 184 34.64 -2.68 -10.98
CA LYS A 184 36.03 -2.86 -10.47
C LYS A 184 36.06 -3.66 -9.18
N VAL A 185 35.12 -3.39 -8.27
CA VAL A 185 35.02 -4.11 -6.98
C VAL A 185 34.58 -5.54 -7.21
N PHE A 186 33.62 -5.76 -8.12
CA PHE A 186 33.16 -7.10 -8.49
C PHE A 186 34.27 -7.94 -9.13
N LYS A 187 35.02 -7.40 -10.11
CA LYS A 187 36.15 -8.10 -10.74
C LYS A 187 37.22 -8.55 -9.73
N LYS A 188 37.45 -7.78 -8.67
CA LYS A 188 38.42 -8.11 -7.62
C LYS A 188 37.91 -9.13 -6.61
N SER A 189 36.64 -9.05 -6.23
CA SER A 189 36.05 -9.85 -5.14
C SER A 189 35.32 -11.11 -5.62
N GLY A 190 34.87 -11.13 -6.87
CA GLY A 190 34.01 -12.16 -7.45
C GLY A 190 32.60 -12.22 -6.86
N SER A 191 32.34 -11.64 -5.69
CA SER A 191 31.00 -11.62 -5.09
C SER A 191 30.83 -10.38 -4.22
N ILE A 192 29.67 -9.75 -4.35
CA ILE A 192 29.37 -8.46 -3.71
C ILE A 192 28.01 -8.48 -3.03
N ARG A 193 27.83 -7.55 -2.09
CA ARG A 193 26.55 -7.29 -1.44
C ARG A 193 26.08 -5.88 -1.76
N LEU A 194 24.91 -5.75 -2.37
CA LEU A 194 24.31 -4.45 -2.67
C LEU A 194 23.53 -3.92 -1.48
N ALA A 195 23.59 -2.60 -1.30
CA ALA A 195 22.75 -1.83 -0.40
C ALA A 195 22.17 -0.64 -1.17
N THR A 196 20.90 -0.73 -1.57
CA THR A 196 20.25 0.35 -2.31
C THR A 196 19.94 1.52 -1.38
N TYR A 197 20.20 2.75 -1.85
CA TYR A 197 19.74 3.97 -1.20
C TYR A 197 18.85 4.77 -2.15
N PHE A 198 17.95 5.58 -1.60
CA PHE A 198 16.92 6.27 -2.38
C PHE A 198 17.18 7.78 -2.38
N PRO A 199 17.92 8.31 -3.38
CA PRO A 199 18.21 9.75 -3.44
C PRO A 199 16.95 10.59 -3.73
N SER A 200 15.91 9.97 -4.27
CA SER A 200 14.62 10.60 -4.55
C SER A 200 13.49 9.59 -4.39
N VAL A 201 12.34 10.07 -3.91
CA VAL A 201 11.08 9.28 -3.82
C VAL A 201 10.19 9.45 -5.07
N ASN A 202 10.66 10.24 -6.04
CA ASN A 202 9.93 10.53 -7.26
C ASN A 202 10.23 9.49 -8.35
N MET A 203 9.18 8.87 -8.88
CA MET A 203 9.26 7.84 -9.92
C MET A 203 8.93 8.40 -11.32
N LYS A 204 9.29 9.67 -11.61
CA LYS A 204 9.13 10.24 -12.95
C LYS A 204 10.03 9.55 -13.97
N LYS A 205 9.51 9.26 -15.17
CA LYS A 205 10.30 8.75 -16.28
C LYS A 205 11.40 9.75 -16.68
N SER A 206 12.56 9.24 -17.09
CA SER A 206 13.65 10.10 -17.60
C SER A 206 13.27 10.64 -18.98
N THR A 207 13.74 11.83 -19.34
CA THR A 207 13.58 12.38 -20.69
C THR A 207 14.53 11.74 -21.71
N THR A 208 15.52 10.98 -21.25
CA THR A 208 16.62 10.45 -22.07
C THR A 208 16.51 8.95 -22.40
N SER A 209 15.55 8.22 -21.83
CA SER A 209 15.36 6.80 -22.15
C SER A 209 14.63 6.65 -23.48
N SER A 210 15.37 6.24 -24.52
CA SER A 210 14.83 5.53 -25.69
C SER A 210 14.02 4.29 -25.23
N ASP A 211 13.20 3.74 -26.12
CA ASP A 211 12.25 2.64 -25.89
C ASP A 211 12.58 1.70 -24.71
N GLY A 212 11.57 1.47 -23.87
CA GLY A 212 11.63 0.87 -22.55
C GLY A 212 12.72 -0.20 -22.38
N ASP A 213 13.71 0.12 -21.58
CA ASP A 213 14.75 -0.81 -21.16
C ASP A 213 14.07 -2.02 -20.50
N SER A 214 14.06 -3.16 -21.21
CA SER A 214 13.12 -4.24 -20.92
C SER A 214 13.38 -4.91 -19.58
N VAL A 215 14.64 -4.90 -19.14
CA VAL A 215 15.10 -5.54 -17.91
C VAL A 215 14.67 -4.78 -16.66
N PRO A 216 14.91 -3.46 -16.51
CA PRO A 216 14.33 -2.71 -15.39
C PRO A 216 12.81 -2.84 -15.27
N CYS A 217 12.08 -2.79 -16.39
CA CYS A 217 10.63 -2.93 -16.40
C CYS A 217 10.17 -4.31 -15.95
N LEU A 218 10.76 -5.37 -16.51
CA LEU A 218 10.51 -6.75 -16.08
C LEU A 218 10.81 -6.92 -14.59
N ALA A 219 11.98 -6.45 -14.15
CA ALA A 219 12.44 -6.62 -12.78
C ALA A 219 11.52 -5.91 -11.78
N MET A 220 11.06 -4.70 -12.10
CA MET A 220 10.21 -3.89 -11.21
C MET A 220 8.75 -4.37 -11.16
N PHE A 221 8.18 -4.78 -12.30
CA PHE A 221 6.74 -5.05 -12.41
C PHE A 221 6.37 -6.53 -12.63
N GLY A 222 7.33 -7.37 -13.02
CA GLY A 222 7.08 -8.75 -13.44
C GLY A 222 7.70 -9.84 -12.57
N THR A 223 8.41 -9.50 -11.47
CA THR A 223 9.15 -10.50 -10.68
C THR A 223 8.52 -10.84 -9.32
N LEU A 224 7.77 -9.92 -8.73
CA LEU A 224 7.21 -10.09 -7.39
C LEU A 224 5.76 -10.54 -7.44
N GLU A 225 5.55 -11.79 -7.03
CA GLU A 225 4.22 -12.35 -6.74
C GLU A 225 4.14 -12.75 -5.26
N LEU A 226 2.98 -12.52 -4.64
CA LEU A 226 2.76 -12.86 -3.24
C LEU A 226 2.60 -14.37 -3.06
N GLN A 227 2.93 -14.84 -1.86
CA GLN A 227 2.51 -16.17 -1.42
C GLN A 227 0.98 -16.31 -1.48
N PRO A 228 0.44 -17.48 -1.88
CA PRO A 228 -1.00 -17.69 -2.04
C PRO A 228 -1.81 -17.30 -0.80
N GLU A 229 -1.33 -17.68 0.39
CA GLU A 229 -2.02 -17.39 1.65
C GLU A 229 -2.20 -15.88 1.91
N ILE A 230 -1.21 -15.06 1.56
CA ILE A 230 -1.28 -13.59 1.73
C ILE A 230 -2.24 -13.01 0.70
N ASN A 231 -2.15 -13.50 -0.54
CA ASN A 231 -3.02 -13.06 -1.61
C ASN A 231 -4.49 -13.38 -1.29
N GLU A 232 -4.79 -14.57 -0.76
CA GLU A 232 -6.13 -14.95 -0.31
C GLU A 232 -6.68 -14.01 0.77
N VAL A 233 -5.85 -13.58 1.72
CA VAL A 233 -6.26 -12.60 2.75
C VAL A 233 -6.60 -11.26 2.10
N ILE A 234 -5.75 -10.77 1.19
CA ILE A 234 -5.98 -9.51 0.48
C ILE A 234 -7.25 -9.58 -0.35
N GLU A 235 -7.45 -10.66 -1.12
CA GLU A 235 -8.64 -10.88 -1.94
C GLU A 235 -9.91 -10.92 -1.09
N SER A 236 -9.88 -11.64 0.03
CA SER A 236 -11.00 -11.68 0.99
C SER A 236 -11.30 -10.29 1.57
N MET A 237 -10.28 -9.50 1.90
CA MET A 237 -10.45 -8.13 2.38
C MET A 237 -11.08 -7.23 1.31
N VAL A 238 -10.60 -7.31 0.06
CA VAL A 238 -11.12 -6.56 -1.08
C VAL A 238 -12.57 -6.96 -1.37
N GLU A 239 -12.89 -8.24 -1.40
CA GLU A 239 -14.26 -8.74 -1.62
C GLU A 239 -15.22 -8.25 -0.52
N ARG A 240 -14.77 -8.28 0.73
CA ARG A 240 -15.56 -7.76 1.86
C ARG A 240 -15.81 -6.27 1.74
N LEU A 241 -14.79 -5.47 1.38
CA LEU A 241 -14.94 -4.03 1.12
C LEU A 241 -15.94 -3.75 -0.01
N LYS A 242 -15.85 -4.50 -1.12
CA LYS A 242 -16.82 -4.43 -2.22
C LYS A 242 -18.24 -4.76 -1.74
N THR A 243 -18.39 -5.82 -0.95
CA THR A 243 -19.69 -6.23 -0.38
C THR A 243 -20.29 -5.16 0.54
N LEU A 244 -19.48 -4.49 1.35
CA LEU A 244 -19.91 -3.38 2.22
C LEU A 244 -20.28 -2.12 1.43
N SER A 245 -19.78 -2.02 0.19
CA SER A 245 -20.00 -0.90 -0.72
C SER A 245 -21.13 -1.08 -1.73
N ARG A 246 -22.15 -1.91 -1.42
CA ARG A 246 -23.34 -2.10 -2.30
C ARG A 246 -24.02 -0.79 -2.74
N LYS A 247 -24.04 0.22 -1.88
CA LYS A 247 -24.62 1.55 -2.19
C LYS A 247 -23.77 2.41 -3.13
N SER A 248 -22.55 1.98 -3.41
CA SER A 248 -21.62 2.60 -4.36
C SER A 248 -21.17 1.58 -5.41
N ASN A 249 -22.08 0.70 -5.83
CA ASN A 249 -21.84 -0.31 -6.87
C ASN A 249 -20.65 -1.24 -6.60
N GLY A 250 -20.34 -1.48 -5.32
CA GLY A 250 -19.19 -2.29 -4.92
C GLY A 250 -17.86 -1.55 -4.93
N GLN A 251 -17.84 -0.24 -5.15
CA GLN A 251 -16.60 0.52 -5.29
C GLN A 251 -16.15 1.12 -3.96
N PHE A 252 -14.84 1.12 -3.68
CA PHE A 252 -14.31 1.66 -2.44
C PHE A 252 -13.06 2.53 -2.65
N ILE A 253 -12.82 3.40 -1.67
CA ILE A 253 -11.67 4.30 -1.62
C ILE A 253 -10.65 3.70 -0.67
N ALA A 254 -9.41 3.56 -1.10
CA ALA A 254 -8.28 3.30 -0.20
C ALA A 254 -7.55 4.61 0.08
N VAL A 255 -7.39 4.95 1.35
CA VAL A 255 -6.66 6.13 1.82
C VAL A 255 -5.39 5.66 2.50
N ASP A 256 -4.24 6.06 1.96
CA ASP A 256 -2.97 5.89 2.64
C ASP A 256 -2.80 7.00 3.68
N LEU A 257 -3.19 6.70 4.92
CA LEU A 257 -3.13 7.60 6.05
C LEU A 257 -2.20 6.96 7.08
N ARG A 258 -0.96 7.47 7.22
CA ARG A 258 0.04 6.95 8.17
C ARG A 258 0.15 7.86 9.39
N ILE A 259 -0.73 7.68 10.37
CA ILE A 259 -0.84 8.57 11.54
C ILE A 259 0.49 8.70 12.31
N GLU A 260 1.23 7.60 12.45
CA GLU A 260 2.56 7.60 13.09
C GLU A 260 3.53 8.62 12.47
N MET A 261 3.49 8.79 11.14
CA MET A 261 4.35 9.75 10.43
C MET A 261 3.84 11.20 10.54
N LEU A 262 2.58 11.39 10.95
CA LEU A 262 1.99 12.71 11.19
C LEU A 262 2.33 13.25 12.61
N GLY A 263 2.65 12.36 13.56
CA GLY A 263 2.75 12.66 14.99
C GLY A 263 4.09 13.24 15.48
N GLU A 264 5.23 12.99 14.81
CA GLU A 264 6.54 13.35 15.37
C GLU A 264 7.08 14.73 14.95
N ASN A 265 6.68 15.29 13.80
CA ASN A 265 7.13 16.63 13.34
C ASN A 265 6.02 17.51 12.75
N GLY A 266 4.77 17.03 12.74
CA GLY A 266 3.65 17.67 12.06
C GLY A 266 3.81 17.71 10.53
N CYS A 267 2.72 17.92 9.81
CA CYS A 267 2.78 18.23 8.39
C CYS A 267 3.35 19.62 8.17
N GLN A 268 4.67 19.74 8.12
CA GLN A 268 5.33 21.02 7.89
C GLN A 268 5.10 21.49 6.45
N GLU A 269 4.56 22.70 6.31
CA GLU A 269 4.47 23.38 5.03
C GLU A 269 5.85 23.91 4.62
N ALA A 270 6.60 23.11 3.87
CA ALA A 270 7.80 23.61 3.19
C ALA A 270 7.37 24.36 1.91
N SER A 271 7.56 25.69 1.91
CA SER A 271 7.50 26.53 0.70
C SER A 271 6.21 26.43 -0.14
N GLY A 272 5.04 26.42 0.51
CA GLY A 272 3.74 26.62 -0.15
C GLY A 272 3.02 25.38 -0.69
N SER A 273 3.58 24.17 -0.54
CA SER A 273 2.88 22.91 -0.81
C SER A 273 2.84 22.00 0.42
N LYS A 274 1.65 21.69 0.92
CA LYS A 274 1.46 20.75 2.02
C LYS A 274 1.84 19.34 1.59
N SER A 275 2.72 18.67 2.35
CA SER A 275 3.26 17.34 2.02
C SER A 275 2.52 16.17 2.68
N CYS A 276 1.68 16.46 3.68
CA CYS A 276 0.79 15.48 4.27
C CYS A 276 -0.54 16.06 4.79
N TYR A 277 -1.52 15.19 5.01
CA TYR A 277 -2.89 15.55 5.37
C TYR A 277 -3.41 14.71 6.55
N THR A 278 -4.15 15.35 7.45
CA THR A 278 -4.79 14.66 8.59
C THR A 278 -6.05 13.91 8.17
N ALA A 279 -6.55 13.01 9.03
CA ALA A 279 -7.81 12.31 8.80
C ALA A 279 -8.98 13.28 8.51
N GLN A 280 -9.07 14.35 9.31
CA GLN A 280 -10.06 15.41 9.14
C GLN A 280 -9.96 16.11 7.78
N GLU A 281 -8.75 16.44 7.33
CA GLU A 281 -8.53 17.09 6.04
C GLU A 281 -8.87 16.18 4.86
N ILE A 282 -8.52 14.90 4.94
CA ILE A 282 -8.93 13.91 3.95
C ILE A 282 -10.45 13.80 3.90
N ALA A 283 -11.11 13.74 5.05
CA ALA A 283 -12.56 13.63 5.12
C ALA A 283 -13.25 14.87 4.49
N LEU A 284 -12.77 16.07 4.82
CA LEU A 284 -13.26 17.31 4.22
C LEU A 284 -12.96 17.38 2.71
N PHE A 285 -11.79 16.93 2.28
CA PHE A 285 -11.41 16.84 0.87
C PHE A 285 -12.39 15.94 0.10
N LEU A 286 -12.59 14.70 0.55
CA LEU A 286 -13.51 13.74 -0.07
C LEU A 286 -14.94 14.27 -0.15
N ARG A 287 -15.42 14.91 0.93
CA ARG A 287 -16.77 15.51 0.96
C ARG A 287 -16.89 16.67 -0.03
N LYS A 288 -15.87 17.54 -0.12
CA LYS A 288 -15.85 18.70 -1.02
C LYS A 288 -15.84 18.30 -2.50
N ILE A 289 -15.13 17.22 -2.86
CA ILE A 289 -15.06 16.75 -4.26
C ILE A 289 -16.26 15.89 -4.69
N GLY A 290 -17.22 15.65 -3.78
CA GLY A 290 -18.53 15.10 -4.11
C GLY A 290 -18.81 13.68 -3.62
N PHE A 291 -17.92 13.07 -2.80
CA PHE A 291 -18.26 11.80 -2.14
C PHE A 291 -19.31 12.03 -1.05
N ASN A 292 -20.26 11.11 -0.96
CA ASN A 292 -21.31 11.13 0.05
C ASN A 292 -20.96 10.15 1.20
N LYS A 293 -21.72 10.22 2.29
CA LYS A 293 -21.54 9.39 3.49
C LYS A 293 -21.61 7.87 3.27
N ASP A 294 -22.17 7.41 2.14
CA ASP A 294 -22.29 6.00 1.83
C ASP A 294 -21.03 5.42 1.16
N ALA A 295 -20.04 6.25 0.84
CA ALA A 295 -18.74 5.81 0.32
C ALA A 295 -18.03 4.91 1.34
N THR A 296 -17.56 3.76 0.87
CA THR A 296 -16.76 2.83 1.67
C THR A 296 -15.29 3.22 1.60
N ILE A 297 -14.65 3.38 2.76
CA ILE A 297 -13.26 3.80 2.88
C ILE A 297 -12.46 2.73 3.62
N TYR A 298 -11.35 2.33 3.03
CA TYR A 298 -10.29 1.56 3.67
C TYR A 298 -9.15 2.50 4.07
N LEU A 299 -8.69 2.40 5.31
CA LEU A 299 -7.54 3.14 5.84
C LEU A 299 -6.35 2.19 6.01
N THR A 300 -5.14 2.64 5.66
CA THR A 300 -3.87 1.93 5.90
C THR A 300 -3.45 1.95 7.38
N GLN A 301 -4.41 1.79 8.28
CA GLN A 301 -4.25 1.77 9.73
C GLN A 301 -4.52 0.37 10.29
N PRO A 302 -3.68 -0.15 11.21
CA PRO A 302 -3.88 -1.47 11.81
C PRO A 302 -5.22 -1.55 12.54
N ARG A 303 -5.45 -0.59 13.43
CA ARG A 303 -6.56 -0.53 14.37
C ARG A 303 -7.21 0.85 14.34
N TRP A 304 -8.36 0.97 14.99
CA TRP A 304 -9.05 2.24 15.13
C TRP A 304 -8.36 3.12 16.17
N GLU A 305 -8.30 4.42 15.91
CA GLU A 305 -7.81 5.46 16.82
C GLU A 305 -8.78 6.64 16.84
N ASN A 306 -8.90 7.35 17.96
CA ASN A 306 -9.81 8.50 18.09
C ASN A 306 -9.50 9.63 17.09
N SER A 307 -8.25 9.70 16.62
CA SER A 307 -7.83 10.65 15.57
C SER A 307 -8.54 10.42 14.23
N LEU A 308 -9.19 9.27 14.04
CA LEU A 308 -9.94 8.89 12.84
C LEU A 308 -11.44 9.22 12.93
N ASP A 309 -11.93 9.65 14.09
CA ASP A 309 -13.37 9.87 14.35
C ASP A 309 -13.96 10.92 13.40
N ASP A 310 -13.24 12.03 13.15
CA ASP A 310 -13.64 13.05 12.18
C ASP A 310 -13.93 12.48 10.78
N LEU A 311 -13.14 11.48 10.36
CA LEU A 311 -13.32 10.82 9.07
C LEU A 311 -14.50 9.84 9.12
N LYS A 312 -14.70 9.14 10.24
CA LYS A 312 -15.84 8.24 10.46
C LYS A 312 -17.17 8.99 10.50
N ASP A 313 -17.20 10.16 11.11
CA ASP A 313 -18.42 10.98 11.24
C ASP A 313 -18.93 11.43 9.86
N LEU A 314 -18.01 11.77 8.95
CA LEU A 314 -18.34 12.12 7.57
C LEU A 314 -18.58 10.90 6.69
N PHE A 315 -17.87 9.80 6.94
CA PHE A 315 -17.95 8.55 6.20
C PHE A 315 -18.07 7.35 7.16
N PRO A 316 -19.30 7.02 7.62
CA PRO A 316 -19.51 5.96 8.60
C PRO A 316 -19.04 4.57 8.16
N LYS A 317 -18.87 4.35 6.85
CA LYS A 317 -18.31 3.12 6.27
C LYS A 317 -16.79 3.18 6.09
N THR A 318 -16.11 3.68 7.11
CA THR A 318 -14.65 3.68 7.19
C THR A 318 -14.16 2.49 7.98
N TYR A 319 -13.13 1.82 7.46
CA TYR A 319 -12.65 0.55 7.96
C TYR A 319 -11.11 0.49 8.00
N THR A 320 -10.59 -0.14 9.04
CA THR A 320 -9.17 -0.45 9.25
C THR A 320 -8.88 -1.92 8.93
N LYS A 321 -7.61 -2.31 8.90
CA LYS A 321 -7.19 -3.71 8.69
C LYS A 321 -7.88 -4.66 9.66
N GLU A 322 -7.88 -4.35 10.96
CA GLU A 322 -8.54 -5.16 11.99
C GLU A 322 -10.04 -5.36 11.73
N SER A 323 -10.74 -4.34 11.22
CA SER A 323 -12.18 -4.44 11.01
C SER A 323 -12.57 -5.30 9.79
N ILE A 324 -11.70 -5.38 8.77
CA ILE A 324 -11.99 -6.05 7.50
C ILE A 324 -11.39 -7.45 7.42
N MET A 325 -10.24 -7.68 8.04
CA MET A 325 -9.57 -8.97 7.99
C MET A 325 -10.43 -10.08 8.61
N PRO A 326 -10.48 -11.29 8.00
CA PRO A 326 -11.10 -12.46 8.61
C PRO A 326 -10.53 -12.75 10.00
N ALA A 327 -11.40 -13.12 10.94
CA ALA A 327 -11.04 -13.23 12.36
C ALA A 327 -9.93 -14.27 12.62
N ASP A 328 -9.96 -15.38 11.90
CA ASP A 328 -8.98 -16.48 11.95
C ASP A 328 -7.60 -16.09 11.41
N LYS A 329 -7.52 -15.02 10.60
CA LYS A 329 -6.28 -14.53 9.99
C LYS A 329 -5.58 -13.46 10.84
N LYS A 330 -6.30 -12.76 11.71
CA LYS A 330 -5.77 -11.61 12.48
C LYS A 330 -4.54 -11.95 13.33
N ALA A 331 -4.53 -13.12 13.96
CA ALA A 331 -3.43 -13.52 14.84
C ALA A 331 -2.08 -13.59 14.12
N LYS A 332 -2.09 -13.95 12.83
CA LYS A 332 -0.88 -14.04 12.01
C LYS A 332 -0.51 -12.73 11.34
N PHE A 333 -1.50 -11.98 10.86
CA PHE A 333 -1.26 -10.86 9.95
C PHE A 333 -1.36 -9.47 10.62
N LEU A 334 -1.80 -9.37 11.87
CA LEU A 334 -1.92 -8.10 12.64
C LEU A 334 -1.21 -8.15 14.01
N ASN A 335 -0.22 -9.02 14.15
CA ASN A 335 0.66 -9.04 15.32
C ASN A 335 1.76 -7.97 15.17
N ALA A 336 2.22 -7.40 16.28
CA ALA A 336 3.32 -6.44 16.29
C ALA A 336 4.60 -7.01 15.65
N GLU A 337 4.87 -8.29 15.92
CA GLU A 337 5.99 -9.05 15.32
C GLU A 337 5.82 -9.28 13.81
N SER A 338 4.62 -9.07 13.24
CA SER A 338 4.27 -9.35 11.85
C SER A 338 4.06 -8.08 11.00
N SER A 339 4.69 -6.97 11.39
CA SER A 339 4.47 -5.65 10.76
C SER A 339 4.76 -5.62 9.25
N GLU A 340 5.57 -6.55 8.71
CA GLU A 340 5.81 -6.66 7.27
C GLU A 340 4.57 -7.10 6.49
N TYR A 341 3.75 -8.01 7.04
CA TYR A 341 2.51 -8.41 6.40
C TYR A 341 1.53 -7.26 6.26
N GLU A 342 1.46 -6.40 7.28
CA GLU A 342 0.58 -5.24 7.26
C GLU A 342 0.92 -4.28 6.12
N LYS A 343 2.21 -3.99 5.91
CA LYS A 343 2.68 -3.13 4.82
C LYS A 343 2.35 -3.73 3.45
N VAL A 344 2.51 -5.05 3.31
CA VAL A 344 2.16 -5.80 2.09
C VAL A 344 0.65 -5.71 1.83
N ILE A 345 -0.19 -5.97 2.83
CA ILE A 345 -1.64 -5.86 2.70
C ILE A 345 -2.03 -4.45 2.25
N ASP A 346 -1.51 -3.42 2.91
CA ASP A 346 -1.81 -2.02 2.56
C ASP A 346 -1.40 -1.68 1.11
N PHE A 347 -0.19 -2.07 0.69
CA PHE A 347 0.29 -1.82 -0.67
C PHE A 347 -0.62 -2.44 -1.73
N TYR A 348 -1.05 -3.68 -1.54
CA TYR A 348 -1.86 -4.40 -2.51
C TYR A 348 -3.35 -4.03 -2.47
N VAL A 349 -3.94 -3.77 -1.30
CA VAL A 349 -5.32 -3.26 -1.19
C VAL A 349 -5.42 -1.87 -1.84
N CYS A 350 -4.46 -0.98 -1.59
CA CYS A 350 -4.37 0.34 -2.25
C CYS A 350 -4.17 0.23 -3.77
N SER A 351 -3.42 -0.78 -4.22
CA SER A 351 -3.23 -1.03 -5.66
C SER A 351 -4.50 -1.53 -6.35
N GLN A 352 -5.35 -2.28 -5.64
CA GLN A 352 -6.59 -2.87 -6.17
C GLN A 352 -7.84 -1.98 -6.03
N SER A 353 -7.81 -0.97 -5.17
CA SER A 353 -8.97 -0.12 -4.90
C SER A 353 -9.49 0.61 -6.14
N ASP A 354 -10.76 0.98 -6.17
CA ASP A 354 -11.32 1.79 -7.25
C ASP A 354 -10.72 3.18 -7.25
N ILE A 355 -10.52 3.76 -6.07
CA ILE A 355 -9.89 5.07 -5.91
C ILE A 355 -8.80 4.99 -4.86
N PHE A 356 -7.64 5.57 -5.16
CA PHE A 356 -6.53 5.69 -4.22
C PHE A 356 -6.28 7.15 -3.84
N VAL A 357 -6.15 7.41 -2.54
CA VAL A 357 -5.92 8.75 -1.98
C VAL A 357 -4.68 8.71 -1.08
N PRO A 358 -3.52 9.24 -1.53
CA PRO A 358 -2.34 9.34 -0.68
C PRO A 358 -2.45 10.54 0.25
N ALA A 359 -2.47 10.32 1.57
CA ALA A 359 -2.39 11.42 2.53
C ALA A 359 -0.97 11.95 2.71
N ILE A 360 0.05 11.24 2.23
CA ILE A 360 1.46 11.63 2.30
C ILE A 360 2.11 11.41 0.93
N SER A 361 2.89 12.39 0.46
CA SER A 361 3.75 12.17 -0.70
C SER A 361 4.95 11.30 -0.32
N GLY A 362 5.27 10.28 -1.12
CA GLY A 362 6.43 9.43 -0.82
C GLY A 362 6.55 8.25 -1.76
N LEU A 363 7.45 7.33 -1.40
CA LEU A 363 7.75 6.16 -2.22
C LEU A 363 6.56 5.19 -2.30
N PHE A 364 5.77 5.09 -1.22
CA PHE A 364 4.53 4.28 -1.22
C PHE A 364 3.54 4.79 -2.26
N TYR A 365 3.20 6.08 -2.21
CA TYR A 365 2.36 6.71 -3.22
C TYR A 365 2.90 6.47 -4.64
N SER A 366 4.18 6.76 -4.89
CA SER A 366 4.78 6.60 -6.21
C SER A 366 4.68 5.15 -6.72
N ASN A 367 4.98 4.14 -5.88
CA ASN A 367 4.95 2.74 -6.32
C ASN A 367 3.54 2.15 -6.42
N VAL A 368 2.60 2.54 -5.53
CA VAL A 368 1.18 2.22 -5.71
C VAL A 368 0.67 2.83 -7.02
N ALA A 369 1.06 4.06 -7.35
CA ALA A 369 0.70 4.66 -8.63
C ALA A 369 1.26 3.84 -9.82
N GLY A 370 2.51 3.40 -9.75
CA GLY A 370 3.10 2.51 -10.75
C GLY A 370 2.32 1.21 -10.95
N LYS A 371 1.98 0.51 -9.86
CA LYS A 371 1.20 -0.75 -9.93
C LYS A 371 -0.21 -0.51 -10.48
N ARG A 372 -0.86 0.57 -10.03
CA ARG A 372 -2.19 0.98 -10.53
C ARG A 372 -2.19 1.32 -12.02
N ILE A 373 -1.13 1.95 -12.54
CA ILE A 373 -0.99 2.23 -13.98
C ILE A 373 -0.98 0.91 -14.77
N GLY A 374 -0.22 -0.08 -14.32
CA GLY A 374 -0.20 -1.41 -14.95
C GLY A 374 -1.58 -2.09 -14.93
N LEU A 375 -2.33 -1.92 -13.84
CA LEU A 375 -3.69 -2.46 -13.68
C LEU A 375 -4.80 -1.63 -14.37
N GLY A 376 -4.46 -0.52 -15.04
CA GLY A 376 -5.46 0.41 -15.62
C GLY A 376 -6.24 1.26 -14.59
N LYS A 377 -5.89 1.16 -13.30
CA LYS A 377 -6.58 1.78 -12.15
C LYS A 377 -6.14 3.24 -11.91
N ASN A 378 -6.37 4.07 -12.91
CA ASN A 378 -5.81 5.43 -12.99
C ASN A 378 -6.50 6.46 -12.09
N GLN A 379 -7.50 6.08 -11.29
CA GLN A 379 -8.15 6.97 -10.33
C GLN A 379 -7.28 7.13 -9.07
N ILE A 380 -6.39 8.12 -9.10
CA ILE A 380 -5.56 8.50 -7.96
C ILE A 380 -5.81 9.98 -7.66
N LEU A 381 -6.40 10.27 -6.51
CA LEU A 381 -6.80 11.62 -6.11
C LEU A 381 -5.84 12.13 -5.05
N VAL A 382 -5.01 13.11 -5.41
CA VAL A 382 -4.05 13.74 -4.51
C VAL A 382 -4.76 14.88 -3.77
N PRO A 383 -4.85 14.83 -2.43
CA PRO A 383 -5.46 15.89 -1.65
C PRO A 383 -4.74 17.23 -1.87
N ALA A 384 -5.49 18.33 -1.79
CA ALA A 384 -4.98 19.68 -1.84
C ALA A 384 -5.92 20.63 -1.10
N THR A 385 -5.41 21.79 -0.67
CA THR A 385 -6.25 22.81 -0.02
C THR A 385 -7.24 23.40 -1.03
N ILE A 386 -8.52 23.07 -0.86
CA ILE A 386 -9.59 23.56 -1.73
C ILE A 386 -10.02 24.96 -1.26
N ARG A 387 -9.53 26.00 -1.95
CA ARG A 387 -9.84 27.43 -1.69
C ARG A 387 -11.13 27.91 -2.35
N GLU A 388 -11.55 27.29 -3.46
CA GLU A 388 -12.76 27.66 -4.22
C GLU A 388 -13.86 26.61 -4.10
N SER A 389 -15.13 27.03 -4.13
CA SER A 389 -16.31 26.15 -4.05
C SER A 389 -16.60 25.36 -5.34
N THR A 390 -15.79 25.51 -6.39
CA THR A 390 -16.02 25.04 -7.76
C THR A 390 -14.94 24.10 -8.30
N ALA A 391 -13.99 23.63 -7.47
CA ALA A 391 -12.92 22.75 -7.94
C ALA A 391 -13.47 21.38 -8.40
N SER A 392 -13.37 21.11 -9.70
CA SER A 392 -13.73 19.81 -10.29
C SER A 392 -12.82 18.70 -9.73
N ALA A 393 -13.39 17.52 -9.44
CA ALA A 393 -12.64 16.35 -8.98
C ALA A 393 -11.48 15.96 -9.92
N SER A 394 -11.60 16.29 -11.22
CA SER A 394 -10.54 16.12 -12.22
C SER A 394 -9.25 16.89 -11.91
N ASN A 395 -9.34 18.00 -11.16
CA ASN A 395 -8.20 18.84 -10.83
C ASN A 395 -7.28 18.19 -9.78
N PHE A 396 -7.77 17.16 -9.09
CA PHE A 396 -7.05 16.45 -8.05
C PHE A 396 -6.50 15.11 -8.54
N ILE A 397 -6.67 14.78 -9.82
CA ILE A 397 -6.03 13.58 -10.38
C ILE A 397 -4.51 13.77 -10.33
N SER A 398 -3.82 12.76 -9.82
CA SER A 398 -2.37 12.69 -9.76
C SER A 398 -1.68 13.19 -11.03
N SER A 399 -0.63 13.99 -10.85
CA SER A 399 0.22 14.43 -11.96
C SER A 399 0.90 13.28 -12.70
N TYR A 400 1.09 12.13 -12.04
CA TYR A 400 1.59 10.90 -12.66
C TYR A 400 0.67 10.45 -13.79
N ILE A 401 -0.64 10.52 -13.56
CA ILE A 401 -1.68 10.10 -14.49
C ILE A 401 -1.94 11.18 -15.54
N THR A 402 -2.20 12.42 -15.13
CA THR A 402 -2.58 13.49 -16.07
C THR A 402 -1.46 13.86 -17.05
N LYS A 403 -0.20 13.82 -16.61
CA LYS A 403 0.97 14.12 -17.46
C LYS A 403 1.63 12.88 -18.06
N LYS A 404 1.13 11.67 -17.78
CA LYS A 404 1.74 10.38 -18.15
C LYS A 404 3.27 10.36 -17.94
N ASN A 405 3.70 10.86 -16.79
CA ASN A 405 5.11 11.10 -16.50
C ASN A 405 5.71 10.12 -15.48
N HIS A 406 4.93 9.16 -14.98
CA HIS A 406 5.46 8.07 -14.15
C HIS A 406 6.27 7.07 -14.99
N LEU A 407 7.30 6.45 -14.38
CA LEU A 407 8.16 5.43 -15.00
C LEU A 407 7.36 4.26 -15.55
N ALA A 408 6.29 3.83 -14.87
CA ALA A 408 5.42 2.74 -15.35
C ALA A 408 4.92 2.95 -16.80
N TYR A 409 4.74 4.19 -17.26
CA TYR A 409 4.34 4.45 -18.66
C TYR A 409 5.43 4.15 -19.69
N SER A 410 6.69 3.90 -19.29
CA SER A 410 7.70 3.33 -20.20
C SER A 410 7.69 1.80 -20.20
N CYS A 411 6.97 1.18 -19.27
CA CYS A 411 6.87 -0.28 -19.13
C CYS A 411 5.53 -0.82 -19.63
N PHE A 412 4.47 -0.01 -19.62
CA PHE A 412 3.11 -0.42 -20.00
C PHE A 412 2.54 0.40 -21.17
N CYS A 413 1.92 -0.29 -22.14
CA CYS A 413 1.36 0.17 -23.42
C CYS A 413 0.08 -0.64 -23.69
#